data_AF-A0A2H6H0P7-F1
#
_entry.id   AF-A0A2H6H0P7-F1
#
_cell.length_a   1.000
_cell.length_b   1.000
_cell.length_c   1.000
_cell.angle_alpha   90.00
_cell.angle_beta   90.00
_cell.angle_gamma   90.00
#
_symmetry.space_group_name_H-M   'P 1'
#
loop_
_entity.id
_entity.type
_entity.pdbx_description
1 polymer ?
#
loop_
_entity_poly.entity_id
_entity_poly.type
_entity_poly.pdbx_seq_one_letter_code
_entity_poly.pdbx_strand_id
1 'polypeptide(L)'
;MKKKGTILAENIMFIILNLVFITILMLFLLKQGSGAIVIEQSYAKQIALLIDSGQPGMEIILNMETAKKVAEKNGIDFGEVVNVNENIVTVKITSKSGYSYSFFNDVKLDNLYPVDKDKDGIDDSYRIKISGYNKNE
;
A
#
# COMPACT_ATOMS: atom_id res chain seq x y z
N MET A 1 32.68 50.96 -16.91
CA MET A 1 32.95 49.79 -16.04
C MET A 1 31.70 49.46 -15.22
N LYS A 2 30.89 48.47 -15.62
CA LYS A 2 29.72 47.98 -14.85
C LYS A 2 29.45 46.47 -15.02
N LYS A 3 30.45 45.65 -15.39
CA LYS A 3 30.26 44.22 -15.69
C LYS A 3 30.42 43.26 -14.50
N LYS A 4 30.97 43.71 -13.36
CA LYS A 4 31.23 42.85 -12.19
C LYS A 4 30.01 42.64 -11.27
N GLY A 5 29.11 43.61 -11.19
CA GLY A 5 27.90 43.52 -10.35
C GLY A 5 26.83 42.59 -10.92
N THR A 6 26.71 42.51 -12.25
CA THR A 6 25.80 41.58 -12.93
C THR A 6 26.19 40.12 -12.73
N ILE A 7 27.49 39.79 -12.78
CA ILE A 7 27.98 38.41 -12.60
C ILE A 7 27.71 37.91 -11.17
N LEU A 8 27.87 38.79 -10.17
CA LEU A 8 27.53 38.48 -8.78
C LEU A 8 26.03 38.28 -8.57
N ALA A 9 25.20 39.16 -9.15
CA ALA A 9 23.74 39.04 -9.04
C ALA A 9 23.20 37.78 -9.73
N GLU A 10 23.76 37.43 -10.89
CA GLU A 10 23.41 36.21 -11.65
C GLU A 10 23.72 34.93 -10.85
N ASN A 11 24.92 34.84 -10.27
CA ASN A 11 25.30 33.70 -9.44
C ASN A 11 24.43 33.60 -8.18
N ILE A 12 24.14 34.72 -7.52
CA ILE A 12 23.26 34.75 -6.34
C ILE A 12 21.85 34.28 -6.72
N MET A 13 21.32 34.75 -7.86
CA MET A 13 20.00 34.34 -8.35
C MET A 13 19.96 32.83 -8.66
N PHE A 14 21.02 32.30 -9.26
CA PHE A 14 21.14 30.87 -9.55
C PHE A 14 21.17 30.02 -8.27
N ILE A 15 21.88 30.47 -7.24
CA ILE A 15 21.94 29.80 -5.93
C ILE A 15 20.56 29.82 -5.27
N ILE A 16 19.88 30.97 -5.24
CA ILE A 16 18.54 31.10 -4.65
C ILE A 16 17.56 30.16 -5.37
N LEU A 17 17.58 30.15 -6.70
CA LEU A 17 16.67 29.31 -7.48
C LEU A 17 16.90 27.82 -7.22
N ASN A 18 18.16 27.38 -7.15
CA ASN A 18 18.48 26.00 -6.80
C ASN A 18 18.07 25.66 -5.36
N LEU A 19 18.26 26.56 -4.41
CA LEU A 19 17.85 26.35 -3.02
C LEU A 19 16.34 26.18 -2.90
N VAL A 20 15.58 27.04 -3.60
CA VAL A 20 14.11 26.93 -3.68
C VAL A 20 13.72 25.62 -4.33
N PHE A 21 14.35 25.25 -5.45
CA PHE A 21 14.09 24.00 -6.15
C PHE A 21 14.34 22.78 -5.26
N ILE A 22 15.48 22.70 -4.58
CA ILE A 22 15.82 21.60 -3.66
C ILE A 22 14.83 21.54 -2.50
N THR A 23 14.41 22.70 -1.97
CA THR A 23 13.43 22.76 -0.88
C THR A 23 12.07 22.22 -1.31
N ILE A 24 11.57 22.63 -2.49
CA ILE A 24 10.32 22.12 -3.05
C ILE A 24 10.41 20.61 -3.30
N LEU A 25 11.54 20.15 -3.83
CA LEU A 25 11.77 18.73 -4.10
C LEU A 25 11.79 17.91 -2.79
N MET A 26 12.42 18.41 -1.73
CA MET A 26 12.39 17.78 -0.40
C MET A 26 10.97 17.75 0.18
N LEU A 27 10.22 18.85 0.12
CA LEU A 27 8.82 18.89 0.58
C LEU A 27 7.93 17.94 -0.23
N PHE A 28 8.17 17.82 -1.53
CA PHE A 28 7.46 16.89 -2.39
C PHE A 28 7.76 15.43 -2.03
N LEU A 29 9.03 15.07 -1.81
CA LEU A 29 9.42 13.73 -1.36
C LEU A 29 8.84 13.39 0.02
N LEU A 30 8.79 14.35 0.95
CA LEU A 30 8.14 14.14 2.25
C LEU A 30 6.62 13.91 2.12
N LYS A 31 5.97 14.54 1.13
CA LYS A 31 4.54 14.34 0.85
C LYS A 31 4.25 13.04 0.07
N GLN A 32 5.06 12.72 -0.93
CA GLN A 32 4.94 11.52 -1.75
C GLN A 32 5.47 10.27 -1.01
N GLY A 33 6.32 10.47 0.00
CA GLY A 33 6.89 9.46 0.89
C GLY A 33 5.90 8.79 1.84
N SER A 34 4.59 8.91 1.62
CA SER A 34 3.66 7.91 2.11
C SER A 34 3.78 6.67 1.21
N GLY A 35 4.92 5.96 1.32
CA GLY A 35 5.07 4.61 0.76
C GLY A 35 3.89 3.71 1.12
N ALA A 36 3.15 4.07 2.18
CA ALA A 36 1.85 3.53 2.52
C ALA A 36 0.86 3.44 1.34
N ILE A 37 0.68 4.49 0.51
CA ILE A 37 -0.24 4.43 -0.65
C ILE A 37 0.22 3.39 -1.67
N VAL A 38 1.54 3.33 -1.93
CA VAL A 38 2.13 2.34 -2.84
C VAL A 38 1.97 0.93 -2.29
N ILE A 39 2.14 0.77 -0.97
CA ILE A 39 1.96 -0.50 -0.25
C ILE A 39 0.48 -0.94 -0.31
N GLU A 40 -0.47 -0.05 -0.02
CA GLU A 40 -1.91 -0.30 -0.12
C GLU A 40 -2.28 -0.75 -1.53
N GLN A 41 -1.83 -0.02 -2.55
CA GLN A 41 -2.10 -0.37 -3.94
C GLN A 41 -1.48 -1.71 -4.33
N SER A 42 -0.24 -1.97 -3.91
CA SER A 42 0.48 -3.19 -4.25
C SER A 42 -0.23 -4.41 -3.65
N TYR A 43 -0.54 -4.38 -2.35
CA TYR A 43 -1.19 -5.50 -1.68
C TYR A 43 -2.64 -5.69 -2.13
N ALA A 44 -3.42 -4.62 -2.34
CA ALA A 44 -4.78 -4.76 -2.85
C ALA A 44 -4.83 -5.47 -4.21
N LYS A 45 -3.92 -5.10 -5.13
CA LYS A 45 -3.78 -5.75 -6.43
C LYS A 45 -3.30 -7.18 -6.32
N GLN A 46 -2.28 -7.43 -5.50
CA GLN A 46 -1.77 -8.79 -5.32
C GLN A 46 -2.84 -9.72 -4.76
N ILE A 47 -3.55 -9.30 -3.71
CA ILE A 47 -4.63 -10.10 -3.10
C ILE A 47 -5.75 -10.34 -4.12
N ALA A 48 -6.20 -9.33 -4.84
CA ALA A 48 -7.22 -9.49 -5.86
C ALA A 48 -6.80 -10.46 -6.99
N LEU A 49 -5.55 -10.36 -7.48
CA LEU A 49 -5.03 -11.27 -8.50
C LEU A 49 -4.82 -12.70 -7.98
N LEU A 50 -4.45 -12.85 -6.71
CA LEU A 50 -4.35 -14.15 -6.05
C LEU A 50 -5.73 -14.80 -5.90
N ILE A 51 -6.75 -14.00 -5.59
CA ILE A 51 -8.14 -14.44 -5.58
C ILE A 51 -8.60 -14.86 -6.98
N ASP A 52 -8.32 -14.04 -8.01
CA ASP A 52 -8.68 -14.35 -9.40
C ASP A 52 -7.98 -15.61 -9.92
N SER A 53 -6.74 -15.86 -9.54
CA SER A 53 -5.99 -17.06 -9.99
C SER A 53 -6.24 -18.29 -9.13
N GLY A 54 -6.88 -18.12 -7.96
CA GLY A 54 -7.03 -19.17 -6.98
C GLY A 54 -8.16 -20.17 -7.31
N GLN A 55 -7.95 -21.41 -6.88
CA GLN A 55 -8.90 -22.50 -7.06
C GLN A 55 -9.69 -22.80 -5.78
N PRO A 56 -10.90 -23.37 -5.87
CA PRO A 56 -11.63 -23.87 -4.70
C PRO A 56 -10.80 -24.82 -3.84
N GLY A 57 -10.81 -24.59 -2.52
CA GLY A 57 -10.02 -25.35 -1.55
C GLY A 57 -8.58 -24.85 -1.39
N MET A 58 -8.15 -23.85 -2.16
CA MET A 58 -6.81 -23.26 -2.03
C MET A 58 -6.74 -22.33 -0.82
N GLU A 59 -5.63 -22.45 -0.09
CA GLU A 59 -5.26 -21.56 1.01
C GLU A 59 -3.95 -20.84 0.64
N ILE A 60 -3.98 -19.52 0.72
CA ILE A 60 -2.88 -18.65 0.33
C ILE A 60 -2.45 -17.88 1.58
N ILE A 61 -1.15 -17.96 1.89
CA ILE A 61 -0.52 -17.20 2.97
C ILE A 61 0.33 -16.11 2.33
N LEU A 62 -0.08 -14.86 2.52
CA LEU A 62 0.60 -13.69 1.98
C LEU A 62 1.35 -12.98 3.10
N ASN A 63 2.67 -12.90 3.00
CA ASN A 63 3.47 -12.07 3.90
C ASN A 63 3.16 -10.58 3.65
N MET A 64 2.77 -9.89 4.72
CA MET A 64 2.41 -8.48 4.73
C MET A 64 3.21 -7.71 5.80
N GLU A 65 4.44 -8.14 6.12
CA GLU A 65 5.31 -7.55 7.15
C GLU A 65 5.48 -6.05 6.99
N THR A 66 5.68 -5.60 5.75
CA THR A 66 5.83 -4.17 5.46
C THR A 66 4.53 -3.40 5.75
N ALA A 67 3.37 -3.98 5.43
CA ALA A 67 2.07 -3.36 5.73
C ALA A 67 1.80 -3.32 7.24
N LYS A 68 2.11 -4.39 7.98
CA LYS A 68 1.96 -4.44 9.44
C LYS A 68 2.78 -3.36 10.13
N LYS A 69 4.07 -3.26 9.82
CA LYS A 69 4.96 -2.21 10.39
C LYS A 69 4.44 -0.79 10.15
N VAL A 70 3.86 -0.55 8.97
CA VAL A 70 3.28 0.76 8.63
C VAL A 70 1.94 0.96 9.35
N ALA A 71 1.07 -0.05 9.42
CA ALA A 71 -0.20 0.03 10.13
C ALA A 71 -0.01 0.30 11.62
N GLU A 72 0.89 -0.43 12.28
CA GLU A 72 1.24 -0.25 13.70
C GLU A 72 1.79 1.16 13.97
N LYS A 73 2.67 1.66 13.10
CA LYS A 73 3.18 3.05 13.20
C LYS A 73 2.07 4.09 13.09
N ASN A 74 0.99 3.77 12.37
CA ASN A 74 -0.18 4.64 12.21
C ASN A 74 -1.31 4.35 13.22
N GLY A 75 -1.10 3.42 14.17
CA GLY A 75 -2.09 3.05 15.17
C GLY A 75 -3.31 2.32 14.61
N ILE A 76 -3.16 1.61 13.50
CA ILE A 76 -4.22 0.82 12.86
C ILE A 76 -4.05 -0.64 13.25
N ASP A 77 -5.15 -1.28 13.66
CA ASP A 77 -5.15 -2.71 13.93
C ASP A 77 -4.86 -3.48 12.63
N PHE A 78 -3.87 -4.37 12.70
CA PHE A 78 -3.50 -5.20 11.57
C PHE A 78 -4.66 -6.08 11.12
N GLY A 79 -5.60 -6.46 11.99
CA GLY A 79 -6.81 -7.20 11.63
C GLY A 79 -7.81 -6.45 10.76
N GLU A 80 -7.74 -5.11 10.73
CA GLU A 80 -8.62 -4.26 9.93
C GLU A 80 -7.96 -3.78 8.61
N VAL A 81 -6.71 -4.16 8.38
CA VAL A 81 -5.92 -3.67 7.25
C VAL A 81 -6.47 -4.13 5.91
N VAL A 82 -6.93 -5.39 5.83
CA VAL A 82 -7.52 -5.95 4.61
C VAL A 82 -8.99 -6.19 4.85
N ASN A 83 -9.82 -5.61 3.98
CA ASN A 83 -11.25 -5.85 3.95
C ASN A 83 -11.67 -6.30 2.56
N VAL A 84 -12.50 -7.32 2.47
CA VAL A 84 -13.04 -7.82 1.20
C VAL A 84 -14.55 -7.74 1.26
N ASN A 85 -15.11 -6.87 0.43
CA ASN A 85 -16.55 -6.71 0.28
C ASN A 85 -16.93 -7.06 -1.15
N GLU A 86 -17.80 -8.06 -1.30
CA GLU A 86 -18.21 -8.60 -2.60
C GLU A 86 -16.99 -8.96 -3.46
N ASN A 87 -16.79 -8.26 -4.59
CA ASN A 87 -15.67 -8.47 -5.51
C ASN A 87 -14.55 -7.43 -5.35
N ILE A 88 -14.51 -6.68 -4.25
CA ILE A 88 -13.56 -5.59 -4.03
C ILE A 88 -12.69 -5.88 -2.82
N VAL A 89 -11.38 -5.97 -3.05
CA VAL A 89 -10.37 -5.98 -1.99
C VAL A 89 -9.96 -4.56 -1.68
N THR A 90 -10.04 -4.17 -0.41
CA THR A 90 -9.58 -2.89 0.09
C THR A 90 -8.46 -3.10 1.09
N VAL A 91 -7.32 -2.43 0.87
CA VAL A 91 -6.20 -2.40 1.81
C VAL A 91 -6.04 -1.01 2.35
N LYS A 92 -6.02 -0.88 3.68
CA LYS A 92 -5.94 0.38 4.41
C LYS A 92 -4.93 0.26 5.55
N ILE A 93 -3.82 0.99 5.45
CA ILE A 93 -2.76 1.02 6.47
C ILE A 93 -2.51 2.43 7.01
N THR A 94 -3.26 3.44 6.53
CA THR A 94 -3.32 4.76 7.14
C THR A 94 -4.76 5.22 7.36
N SER A 95 -4.96 6.19 8.25
CA SER A 95 -6.30 6.76 8.50
C SER A 95 -6.81 7.63 7.36
N LYS A 96 -5.90 8.13 6.51
CA LYS A 96 -6.18 9.13 5.46
C LYS A 96 -6.25 8.54 4.06
N SER A 97 -5.77 7.31 3.87
CA SER A 97 -5.75 6.63 2.59
C SER A 97 -6.31 5.22 2.70
N GLY A 98 -6.48 4.58 1.56
CA GLY A 98 -6.92 3.22 1.38
C GLY A 98 -7.02 2.99 -0.12
N TYR A 99 -6.64 1.80 -0.57
CA TYR A 99 -6.71 1.45 -1.98
C TYR A 99 -7.61 0.23 -2.17
N SER A 100 -8.52 0.34 -3.13
CA SER A 100 -9.45 -0.71 -3.49
C SER A 100 -9.15 -1.21 -4.90
N TYR A 101 -9.22 -2.52 -5.08
CA TYR A 101 -9.06 -3.17 -6.37
C TYR A 101 -10.09 -4.29 -6.51
N SER A 102 -10.75 -4.33 -7.66
CA SER A 102 -11.74 -5.35 -7.97
C SER A 102 -11.08 -6.60 -8.52
N PHE A 103 -11.56 -7.75 -8.09
CA PHE A 103 -11.31 -9.04 -8.74
C PHE A 103 -12.51 -9.42 -9.62
N PHE A 104 -12.28 -10.26 -10.61
CA PHE A 104 -13.25 -10.61 -11.66
C PHE A 104 -14.02 -11.89 -11.35
N ASN A 105 -13.38 -12.85 -10.69
CA ASN A 105 -13.99 -14.15 -10.46
C ASN A 105 -14.98 -14.10 -9.31
N ASP A 106 -16.14 -14.72 -9.52
CA ASP A 106 -17.19 -14.81 -8.52
C ASP A 106 -16.86 -15.93 -7.52
N VAL A 107 -15.89 -15.66 -6.66
CA VAL A 107 -15.40 -16.60 -5.65
C VAL A 107 -16.12 -16.40 -4.32
N LYS A 108 -16.34 -17.52 -3.63
CA LYS A 108 -16.72 -17.55 -2.24
C LYS A 108 -15.44 -17.61 -1.39
N LEU A 109 -15.18 -16.54 -0.66
CA LEU A 109 -14.06 -16.46 0.27
C LEU A 109 -14.52 -16.89 1.67
N ASP A 110 -13.71 -17.71 2.34
CA ASP A 110 -13.76 -17.82 3.79
C ASP A 110 -13.12 -16.54 4.36
N ASN A 111 -13.47 -16.16 5.60
CA ASN A 111 -12.97 -14.96 6.26
C ASN A 111 -11.44 -14.78 6.03
N LEU A 112 -11.03 -13.60 5.55
CA LEU A 112 -9.62 -13.17 5.58
C LEU A 112 -9.27 -12.76 7.00
N TYR A 113 -8.16 -13.28 7.52
CA TYR A 113 -7.67 -12.87 8.85
C TYR A 113 -6.14 -12.87 8.91
N PRO A 114 -5.56 -12.02 9.76
CA PRO A 114 -4.13 -12.08 10.05
C PRO A 114 -3.77 -13.41 10.71
N VAL A 115 -2.66 -14.00 10.29
CA VAL A 115 -2.14 -15.26 10.84
C VAL A 115 -1.55 -14.99 12.21
N ASP A 116 -1.99 -15.77 13.22
CA ASP A 116 -1.42 -15.75 14.56
C ASP A 116 -0.08 -16.50 14.57
N LYS A 117 1.00 -15.80 14.90
CA LYS A 117 2.34 -16.39 15.06
C LYS A 117 2.35 -17.57 16.03
N ASP A 118 1.56 -17.49 17.09
CA ASP A 118 1.51 -18.49 18.16
C ASP A 118 0.87 -19.82 17.72
N LYS A 119 0.08 -19.81 16.64
CA LYS A 119 -0.64 -21.00 16.15
C LYS A 119 0.03 -21.64 14.94
N ASP A 120 0.58 -20.84 14.05
CA ASP A 120 1.06 -21.31 12.74
C ASP A 120 2.58 -21.14 12.54
N GLY A 121 3.28 -20.49 13.49
CA GLY A 121 4.72 -20.22 13.38
C GLY A 121 5.09 -19.19 12.30
N ILE A 122 4.10 -18.59 11.64
CA ILE A 122 4.22 -17.58 10.59
C ILE A 122 3.72 -16.26 11.15
N ASP A 123 4.58 -15.24 11.15
CA ASP A 123 4.22 -13.89 11.60
C ASP A 123 3.86 -13.00 10.40
N ASP A 124 3.21 -11.88 10.71
CA ASP A 124 3.01 -10.74 9.82
C ASP A 124 2.31 -11.05 8.48
N SER A 125 1.51 -12.11 8.44
CA SER A 125 0.93 -12.63 7.21
C SER A 125 -0.60 -12.60 7.25
N TYR A 126 -1.21 -12.56 6.07
CA TYR A 126 -2.65 -12.72 5.90
C TYR A 126 -2.96 -14.08 5.30
N ARG A 127 -4.00 -14.73 5.82
CA ARG A 127 -4.53 -15.97 5.27
C ARG A 127 -5.76 -15.68 4.42
N ILE A 128 -5.74 -16.19 3.20
CA ILE A 128 -6.81 -16.08 2.22
C ILE A 128 -7.23 -17.51 1.87
N LYS A 129 -8.48 -17.86 2.14
CA LYS A 129 -8.99 -19.20 1.84
C LYS A 129 -10.18 -19.10 0.89
N ILE A 130 -10.08 -19.82 -0.22
CA ILE A 130 -11.10 -19.83 -1.27
C ILE A 130 -11.97 -21.07 -1.06
N SER A 131 -13.21 -20.87 -0.62
CA SER A 131 -14.13 -21.97 -0.29
C SER A 131 -14.81 -22.55 -1.52
N GLY A 132 -14.93 -21.78 -2.60
CA GLY A 132 -15.61 -22.19 -3.81
C GLY A 132 -15.83 -21.05 -4.79
N TYR A 133 -16.60 -21.32 -5.86
CA TYR A 133 -17.20 -20.28 -6.69
C TYR A 133 -18.64 -20.07 -6.25
N ASN A 134 -19.13 -18.83 -6.31
CA ASN A 134 -20.56 -18.57 -6.22
C ASN A 134 -21.21 -19.21 -7.44
N LYS A 135 -22.12 -20.15 -7.20
CA LYS A 135 -22.95 -20.71 -8.27
C LYS A 135 -23.90 -19.62 -8.72
N ASN A 136 -23.70 -19.12 -9.93
CA ASN A 136 -24.73 -18.38 -10.65
C ASN A 136 -25.80 -19.39 -11.07
N GLU A 137 -26.88 -19.49 -10.29
CA GLU A 137 -28.16 -20.09 -10.71
C GLU A 137 -29.09 -18.98 -11.24
#